data_AF-X1MK75-F1
#
_entry.id   AF-X1MK75-F1
#
_cell.length_a   1.000
_cell.length_b   1.000
_cell.length_c   1.000
_cell.angle_alpha   90.00
_cell.angle_beta   90.00
_cell.angle_gamma   90.00
#
_symmetry.space_group_name_H-M   'P 1'
#
loop_
_entity.id
_entity.type
_entity.pdbx_description
1 polymer ?
#
loop_
_entity_poly.entity_id
_entity_poly.type
_entity_poly.pdbx_seq_one_letter_code
_entity_poly.pdbx_strand_id
1 'polypeptide(L)'
;GMTGTAVTEAEEFHKIYKLEVVVMPTNRPMIRQDYPDQIYKDEESKFKAVVNEIERISREGRPVLIGTVSIDKSERLSELLKRRGIPYQVLNAKLHEKEAGIIAQAGETGAVTVATNMAGRGVDIVLGGKEPTNGDNPEWRQWQQQHNKIVELGGLHVIGTERHEARRIDNQLRGRAGRQGDPGSSRFYVSLGDDIMRRFGGDRIKGLMDWAGMDENTPIENRLVSRSIEGAQTRVEGYHFDMRKHLVEYDDVINKQREVIYGERRKIIGGADLKSNIISLVSEE
;
A
#
# COMPACT_ATOMS: atom_id res chain seq x y z
N GLY A 1 10.89 -8.66 13.70
CA GLY A 1 10.14 -7.47 13.23
C GLY A 1 8.67 -7.81 13.07
N MET A 2 7.78 -6.82 12.95
CA MET A 2 6.33 -7.04 12.74
C MET A 2 5.86 -6.29 11.49
N THR A 3 5.05 -6.94 10.65
CA THR A 3 4.39 -6.31 9.49
C THR A 3 3.23 -7.19 9.03
N GLY A 4 2.19 -6.60 8.45
CA GLY A 4 1.04 -7.35 7.90
C GLY A 4 1.29 -7.98 6.51
N THR A 5 2.44 -7.74 5.88
CA THR A 5 2.68 -8.09 4.46
C THR A 5 4.10 -8.61 4.21
N ALA A 6 4.65 -9.43 5.12
CA ALA A 6 6.00 -9.99 4.97
C ALA A 6 6.08 -11.21 4.04
N VAL A 7 4.97 -11.93 3.81
CA VAL A 7 4.99 -13.25 3.16
C VAL A 7 5.56 -13.20 1.74
N THR A 8 5.27 -12.14 0.98
CA THR A 8 5.79 -11.99 -0.39
C THR A 8 7.31 -11.83 -0.42
N GLU A 9 7.89 -11.28 0.64
CA GLU A 9 9.33 -10.99 0.76
C GLU A 9 10.06 -12.01 1.64
N ALA A 10 9.43 -13.15 1.97
CA ALA A 10 9.99 -14.11 2.93
C ALA A 10 11.37 -14.65 2.49
N GLU A 11 11.54 -14.87 1.19
CA GLU A 11 12.82 -15.30 0.62
C GLU A 11 13.92 -14.24 0.80
N GLU A 12 13.58 -12.96 0.58
CA GLU A 12 14.50 -11.84 0.78
C GLU A 12 14.89 -11.69 2.25
N PHE A 13 13.92 -11.76 3.18
CA PHE A 13 14.17 -11.72 4.62
C PHE A 13 15.13 -12.82 5.07
N HIS A 14 14.96 -14.03 4.56
CA HIS A 14 15.84 -15.14 4.90
C HIS A 14 17.23 -14.98 4.26
N LYS A 15 17.32 -14.61 2.98
CA LYS A 15 18.61 -14.47 2.29
C LYS A 15 19.49 -13.41 2.93
N ILE A 16 18.94 -12.22 3.18
CA ILE A 16 19.67 -11.05 3.66
C ILE A 16 19.85 -11.10 5.18
N TYR A 17 18.78 -11.35 5.93
CA TYR A 17 18.79 -11.20 7.40
C TYR A 17 18.72 -12.51 8.17
N LYS A 18 18.62 -13.66 7.50
CA LYS A 18 18.37 -14.97 8.13
C LYS A 18 17.12 -14.97 9.01
N LEU A 19 16.12 -14.16 8.64
CA LEU A 19 14.86 -14.05 9.36
C LEU A 19 13.79 -14.92 8.68
N GLU A 20 13.14 -15.77 9.48
CA GLU A 20 11.96 -16.51 9.04
C GLU A 20 10.70 -15.65 9.14
N VAL A 21 9.78 -15.85 8.19
CA VAL A 21 8.47 -15.19 8.18
C VAL A 21 7.40 -16.20 8.58
N VAL A 22 6.76 -15.96 9.72
CA VAL A 22 5.64 -16.76 10.22
C VAL A 22 4.35 -15.99 10.05
N VAL A 23 3.33 -16.63 9.48
CA VAL A 23 1.98 -16.05 9.35
C VAL A 23 1.20 -16.31 10.62
N MET A 24 0.95 -15.24 11.38
CA MET A 24 0.05 -15.31 12.53
C MET A 24 -1.40 -15.28 12.07
N PRO A 25 -2.27 -16.19 12.56
CA PRO A 25 -3.69 -16.15 12.23
C PRO A 25 -4.33 -14.86 12.77
N THR A 26 -5.36 -14.38 12.08
CA THR A 26 -6.13 -13.22 12.52
C THR A 26 -7.02 -13.57 13.72
N ASN A 27 -7.27 -12.59 14.60
CA ASN A 27 -8.16 -12.76 15.75
C ASN A 27 -9.59 -13.18 15.35
N ARG A 28 -10.08 -12.65 14.23
CA ARG A 28 -11.39 -12.96 13.65
C ARG A 28 -11.24 -13.39 12.19
N PRO A 29 -12.18 -14.17 11.63
CA PRO A 29 -12.14 -14.56 10.22
C PRO A 29 -12.12 -13.34 9.30
N MET A 30 -11.23 -13.35 8.32
CA MET A 30 -11.15 -12.27 7.33
C MET A 30 -12.21 -12.50 6.25
N ILE A 31 -13.22 -11.62 6.19
CA ILE A 31 -14.37 -11.72 5.28
C ILE A 31 -14.39 -10.62 4.19
N ARG A 32 -13.29 -9.87 4.04
CA ARG A 32 -13.18 -8.81 3.03
C ARG A 32 -13.34 -9.41 1.64
N GLN A 33 -14.16 -8.75 0.81
CA GLN A 33 -14.34 -9.13 -0.58
C GLN A 33 -13.36 -8.36 -1.48
N ASP A 34 -12.37 -9.08 -2.03
CA ASP A 34 -11.45 -8.53 -3.02
C ASP A 34 -12.01 -8.77 -4.43
N TYR A 35 -12.53 -7.72 -5.06
CA TYR A 35 -13.08 -7.78 -6.42
C TYR A 35 -11.97 -7.89 -7.47
N PRO A 36 -12.25 -8.50 -8.64
CA PRO A 36 -11.37 -8.45 -9.79
C PRO A 36 -11.04 -7.01 -10.19
N ASP A 37 -9.88 -6.83 -10.82
CA ASP A 37 -9.48 -5.54 -11.36
C ASP A 37 -10.36 -5.16 -12.55
N GLN A 38 -10.72 -3.88 -12.66
CA GLN A 38 -11.34 -3.32 -13.84
C GLN A 38 -10.27 -2.66 -14.70
N ILE A 39 -10.02 -3.22 -15.89
CA ILE A 39 -9.06 -2.65 -16.84
C ILE A 39 -9.78 -1.80 -17.89
N TYR A 40 -9.33 -0.56 -18.05
CA TYR A 40 -9.80 0.42 -19.02
C TYR A 40 -8.76 0.68 -20.10
N LYS A 41 -9.23 1.09 -21.28
CA LYS A 41 -8.37 1.40 -22.43
C LYS A 41 -7.50 2.64 -22.18
N ASP A 42 -8.09 3.66 -21.56
CA ASP A 42 -7.47 4.95 -21.31
C ASP A 42 -7.69 5.44 -19.87
N GLU A 43 -6.89 6.41 -19.43
CA GLU A 43 -7.00 6.95 -18.08
C GLU A 43 -8.26 7.77 -17.83
N GLU A 44 -8.82 8.43 -18.85
CA GLU A 44 -10.00 9.27 -18.68
C GLU A 44 -11.23 8.42 -18.35
N SER A 45 -11.44 7.35 -19.10
CA SER A 45 -12.46 6.32 -18.87
C SER A 45 -12.29 5.68 -17.49
N LYS A 46 -11.04 5.36 -17.10
CA LYS A 46 -10.71 4.86 -15.75
C LYS A 46 -11.17 5.83 -14.66
N PHE A 47 -10.73 7.09 -14.71
CA PHE A 47 -11.05 8.07 -13.67
C PHE A 47 -12.53 8.40 -13.63
N LYS A 48 -13.21 8.44 -14.77
CA LYS A 48 -14.66 8.61 -14.84
C LYS A 48 -15.40 7.45 -14.15
N ALA A 49 -14.97 6.21 -14.38
CA ALA A 49 -15.52 5.05 -13.71
C ALA A 49 -15.27 5.05 -12.20
N VAL A 50 -14.05 5.38 -11.77
CA VAL A 50 -13.69 5.55 -10.35
C VAL A 50 -14.61 6.57 -9.68
N VAL A 51 -14.79 7.75 -10.29
CA VAL A 51 -15.64 8.81 -9.72
C VAL A 51 -17.11 8.40 -9.67
N ASN A 52 -17.62 7.71 -10.69
CA ASN A 52 -18.98 7.19 -10.68
C ASN A 52 -19.19 6.15 -9.56
N GLU A 53 -18.21 5.29 -9.31
CA GLU A 53 -18.29 4.30 -8.21
C GLU A 53 -18.23 4.99 -6.84
N ILE A 54 -17.33 5.96 -6.66
CA ILE A 54 -17.24 6.76 -5.42
C ILE A 54 -18.58 7.46 -5.16
N GLU A 55 -19.17 8.09 -6.19
CA GLU A 55 -20.45 8.78 -6.07
C GLU A 55 -21.57 7.82 -5.64
N ARG A 56 -21.65 6.65 -6.27
CA ARG A 56 -22.65 5.63 -5.94
C ARG A 56 -22.52 5.16 -4.49
N ILE A 57 -21.31 4.77 -4.09
CA ILE A 57 -21.03 4.22 -2.75
C ILE A 57 -21.16 5.28 -1.65
N SER A 58 -20.66 6.49 -1.88
CA SER A 58 -20.76 7.59 -0.91
C SER A 58 -22.21 8.03 -0.70
N ARG A 59 -23.04 8.06 -1.78
CA ARG A 59 -24.49 8.35 -1.68
C ARG A 59 -25.25 7.29 -0.87
N GLU A 60 -24.81 6.03 -0.91
CA GLU A 60 -25.34 4.95 -0.06
C GLU A 60 -24.90 5.12 1.42
N GLY A 61 -23.97 6.03 1.71
CA GLY A 61 -23.46 6.31 3.06
C GLY A 61 -22.27 5.44 3.47
N ARG A 62 -21.69 4.68 2.54
CA ARG A 62 -20.55 3.80 2.83
C ARG A 62 -19.22 4.56 2.67
N PRO A 63 -18.26 4.43 3.60
CA PRO A 63 -16.96 5.10 3.50
C PRO A 63 -16.10 4.53 2.37
N VAL A 64 -15.34 5.40 1.71
CA VAL A 64 -14.44 5.06 0.60
C VAL A 64 -13.04 5.61 0.84
N LEU A 65 -12.04 4.72 0.79
CA LEU A 65 -10.63 5.07 0.76
C LEU A 65 -10.08 4.87 -0.65
N ILE A 66 -9.51 5.91 -1.24
CA ILE A 66 -8.91 5.87 -2.56
C ILE A 66 -7.40 5.97 -2.44
N GLY A 67 -6.67 5.00 -2.96
CA GLY A 67 -5.21 5.01 -3.07
C GLY A 67 -4.76 5.39 -4.48
N THR A 68 -3.95 6.44 -4.58
CA THR A 68 -3.27 6.84 -5.83
C THR A 68 -1.76 6.64 -5.69
N VAL A 69 -1.03 6.57 -6.80
CA VAL A 69 0.44 6.37 -6.78
C VAL A 69 1.23 7.69 -6.76
N SER A 70 0.61 8.82 -7.10
CA SER A 70 1.29 10.12 -7.16
C SER A 70 0.39 11.27 -6.71
N ILE A 71 1.02 12.39 -6.34
CA ILE A 71 0.32 13.62 -5.94
C ILE A 71 -0.49 14.16 -7.12
N ASP A 72 0.08 14.21 -8.32
CA ASP A 72 -0.59 14.70 -9.53
C ASP A 72 -1.88 13.92 -9.83
N LYS A 73 -1.87 12.59 -9.67
CA LYS A 73 -3.07 11.76 -9.85
C LYS A 73 -4.11 12.03 -8.77
N SER A 74 -3.68 12.25 -7.51
CA SER A 74 -4.58 12.67 -6.44
C SER A 74 -5.21 14.03 -6.69
N GLU A 75 -4.44 15.00 -7.19
CA GLU A 75 -4.96 16.33 -7.54
C GLU A 75 -5.95 16.25 -8.69
N ARG A 76 -5.64 15.47 -9.74
CA ARG A 76 -6.56 15.21 -10.85
C ARG A 76 -7.87 14.57 -10.38
N LEU A 77 -7.79 13.55 -9.52
CA LEU A 77 -8.99 12.93 -8.94
C LEU A 77 -9.78 13.93 -8.09
N SER A 78 -9.08 14.74 -7.29
CA SER A 78 -9.67 15.77 -6.44
C SER A 78 -10.47 16.78 -7.25
N GLU A 79 -9.95 17.24 -8.39
CA GLU A 79 -10.69 18.12 -9.31
C GLU A 79 -11.97 17.47 -9.83
N LEU A 80 -11.93 16.20 -10.21
CA LEU A 80 -13.11 15.47 -10.70
C LEU A 80 -14.17 15.30 -9.61
N LEU A 81 -13.76 14.97 -8.39
CA LEU A 81 -14.65 14.88 -7.23
C LEU A 81 -15.30 16.24 -6.92
N LYS A 82 -14.51 17.32 -6.98
CA LYS A 82 -14.99 18.69 -6.77
C LYS A 82 -16.01 19.10 -7.83
N ARG A 83 -15.80 18.75 -9.10
CA ARG A 83 -16.76 19.01 -10.20
C ARG A 83 -18.08 18.24 -10.01
N ARG A 84 -18.04 17.07 -9.38
CA ARG A 84 -19.24 16.28 -9.03
C ARG A 84 -19.91 16.73 -7.72
N GLY A 85 -19.30 17.64 -6.97
CA GLY A 85 -19.83 18.10 -5.69
C GLY A 85 -19.73 17.06 -4.56
N ILE A 86 -18.82 16.10 -4.68
CA ILE A 86 -18.60 15.06 -3.65
C ILE A 86 -17.65 15.65 -2.60
N PRO A 87 -18.02 15.69 -1.30
CA PRO A 87 -17.09 16.08 -0.24
C PRO A 87 -15.99 15.04 -0.08
N TYR A 88 -14.72 15.46 -0.05
CA TYR A 88 -13.58 14.55 0.12
C TYR A 88 -12.46 15.21 0.93
N GLN A 89 -11.56 14.37 1.44
CA GLN A 89 -10.30 14.77 2.09
C GLN A 89 -9.11 14.20 1.32
N VAL A 90 -7.98 14.92 1.30
CA VAL A 90 -6.74 14.49 0.59
C VAL A 90 -5.59 14.36 1.57
N LEU A 91 -4.78 13.32 1.40
CA LEU A 91 -3.60 13.02 2.19
C LEU A 91 -2.38 12.93 1.27
N ASN A 92 -1.41 13.79 1.51
CA ASN A 92 -0.32 14.08 0.58
C ASN A 92 1.04 13.60 1.12
N ALA A 93 1.05 12.90 2.26
CA ALA A 93 2.22 12.49 3.04
C ALA A 93 3.16 13.65 3.47
N LYS A 94 2.62 14.88 3.58
CA LYS A 94 3.39 16.08 3.98
C LYS A 94 3.22 16.45 5.45
N LEU A 95 2.07 16.14 6.06
CA LEU A 95 1.71 16.62 7.42
C LEU A 95 1.14 15.48 8.27
N HIS A 96 2.03 14.66 8.84
CA HIS A 96 1.66 13.40 9.48
C HIS A 96 0.63 13.53 10.63
N GLU A 97 0.73 14.53 11.51
CA GLU A 97 -0.21 14.69 12.63
C GLU A 97 -1.64 15.05 12.17
N LYS A 98 -1.76 15.95 11.19
CA LYS A 98 -3.06 16.33 10.62
C LYS A 98 -3.66 15.18 9.81
N GLU A 99 -2.82 14.45 9.08
CA GLU A 99 -3.22 13.27 8.31
C GLU A 99 -3.78 12.15 9.19
N ALA A 100 -3.22 11.97 10.40
CA ALA A 100 -3.73 11.00 11.36
C ALA A 100 -5.17 11.31 11.80
N GLY A 101 -5.49 12.59 12.04
CA GLY A 101 -6.85 13.03 12.38
C GLY A 101 -7.85 12.76 11.25
N ILE A 102 -7.46 13.04 10.01
CA ILE A 102 -8.30 12.78 8.82
C ILE A 102 -8.54 11.28 8.63
N ILE A 103 -7.49 10.46 8.75
CA ILE A 103 -7.61 9.00 8.61
C ILE A 103 -8.50 8.39 9.69
N ALA A 104 -8.42 8.88 10.92
CA ALA A 104 -9.27 8.40 12.01
C ALA A 104 -10.78 8.65 11.73
N GLN A 105 -11.11 9.64 10.91
CA GLN A 105 -12.48 9.96 10.48
C GLN A 105 -12.84 9.34 9.11
N ALA A 106 -11.89 8.69 8.43
CA ALA A 106 -12.13 8.11 7.10
C ALA A 106 -13.14 6.95 7.11
N GLY A 107 -13.45 6.41 8.28
CA GLY A 107 -14.45 5.37 8.47
C GLY A 107 -15.85 5.89 8.79
N GLU A 108 -16.10 7.20 8.76
CA GLU A 108 -17.43 7.79 9.00
C GLU A 108 -18.40 7.56 7.81
N THR A 109 -19.70 7.71 8.07
CA THR A 109 -20.74 7.48 7.04
C THR A 109 -20.54 8.43 5.85
N GLY A 110 -20.38 7.85 4.65
CA GLY A 110 -20.21 8.60 3.40
C GLY A 110 -18.85 9.28 3.22
N ALA A 111 -17.90 9.08 4.14
CA ALA A 111 -16.59 9.71 4.08
C ALA A 111 -15.81 9.26 2.84
N VAL A 112 -15.21 10.22 2.12
CA VAL A 112 -14.37 9.98 0.95
C VAL A 112 -12.98 10.49 1.23
N THR A 113 -11.98 9.61 1.27
CA THR A 113 -10.60 9.95 1.58
C THR A 113 -9.67 9.53 0.47
N VAL A 114 -8.93 10.47 -0.10
CA VAL A 114 -7.92 10.25 -1.14
C VAL A 114 -6.54 10.23 -0.49
N ALA A 115 -5.83 9.11 -0.59
CA ALA A 115 -4.49 8.91 -0.06
C ALA A 115 -3.48 8.72 -1.19
N THR A 116 -2.47 9.59 -1.22
CA THR A 116 -1.29 9.38 -2.08
C THR A 116 -0.37 8.32 -1.47
N ASN A 117 -0.01 7.32 -2.27
CA ASN A 117 0.83 6.18 -1.88
C ASN A 117 0.38 5.56 -0.55
N MET A 118 1.19 5.72 0.49
CA MET A 118 0.96 5.21 1.84
C MET A 118 0.74 6.34 2.86
N ALA A 119 0.16 7.47 2.44
CA ALA A 119 -0.26 8.50 3.38
C ALA A 119 -1.23 7.90 4.43
N GLY A 120 -1.11 8.32 5.70
CA GLY A 120 -1.89 7.72 6.77
C GLY A 120 -1.43 6.32 7.21
N ARG A 121 -0.19 5.92 6.93
CA ARG A 121 0.40 4.68 7.47
C ARG A 121 0.48 4.73 8.99
N GLY A 122 0.11 3.62 9.63
CA GLY A 122 0.18 3.48 11.10
C GLY A 122 -1.08 3.91 11.85
N VAL A 123 -2.07 4.51 11.18
CA VAL A 123 -3.36 4.89 11.78
C VAL A 123 -4.45 3.93 11.32
N ASP A 124 -5.28 3.47 12.25
CA ASP A 124 -6.41 2.59 11.97
C ASP A 124 -7.60 3.38 11.42
N ILE A 125 -8.33 2.78 10.48
CA ILE A 125 -9.61 3.28 10.00
C ILE A 125 -10.68 2.44 10.66
N VAL A 126 -11.26 2.98 11.72
CA VAL A 126 -12.33 2.34 12.47
C VAL A 126 -13.66 2.70 11.82
N LEU A 127 -14.51 1.71 11.54
CA LEU A 127 -15.85 1.95 10.99
C LEU A 127 -16.69 2.72 12.02
N GLY A 128 -17.37 3.77 11.58
CA GLY A 128 -18.06 4.72 12.48
C GLY A 128 -17.20 5.91 12.90
N GLY A 129 -15.95 5.99 12.46
CA GLY A 129 -15.03 7.08 12.81
C GLY A 129 -14.31 6.85 14.14
N LYS A 130 -13.82 7.93 14.75
CA LYS A 130 -13.03 7.87 15.99
C LYS A 130 -13.86 7.28 17.14
N GLU A 131 -13.40 6.15 17.67
CA GLU A 131 -14.02 5.51 18.83
C GLU A 131 -13.96 6.42 20.08
N PRO A 132 -15.09 6.65 20.77
CA PRO A 132 -15.12 7.49 21.96
C PRO A 132 -14.45 6.82 23.17
N THR A 133 -13.67 7.59 23.92
CA THR A 133 -12.96 7.15 25.12
C THR A 133 -13.92 7.12 26.31
N ASN A 134 -14.74 6.07 26.45
CA ASN A 134 -15.37 5.55 27.68
C ASN A 134 -16.63 4.73 27.34
N GLY A 135 -16.71 3.51 27.86
CA GLY A 135 -17.80 2.58 27.59
C GLY A 135 -19.14 3.06 28.17
N ASP A 136 -20.17 3.04 27.30
CA ASP A 136 -21.60 3.24 27.56
C ASP A 136 -22.05 4.66 27.98
N ASN A 137 -21.42 5.70 27.41
CA ASN A 137 -21.97 7.05 27.39
C ASN A 137 -22.89 7.27 26.16
N PRO A 138 -23.68 8.37 26.10
CA PRO A 138 -24.55 8.64 24.95
C PRO A 138 -23.81 8.71 23.60
N GLU A 139 -22.56 9.20 23.60
CA GLU A 139 -21.70 9.28 22.41
C GLU A 139 -21.33 7.89 21.88
N TRP A 140 -21.04 6.94 22.78
CA TRP A 140 -20.72 5.56 22.42
C TRP A 140 -21.91 4.88 21.75
N ARG A 141 -23.13 5.12 22.23
CA ARG A 141 -24.35 4.57 21.59
C ARG A 141 -24.57 5.14 20.18
N GLN A 142 -24.30 6.43 19.99
CA GLN A 142 -24.36 7.06 18.67
C GLN A 142 -23.31 6.50 17.72
N TRP A 143 -22.07 6.37 18.19
CA TRP A 143 -20.98 5.76 17.43
C TRP A 143 -21.32 4.30 17.06
N GLN A 144 -21.84 3.51 18.01
CA GLN A 144 -22.22 2.12 17.77
C GLN A 144 -23.33 2.00 16.72
N GLN A 145 -24.31 2.91 16.73
CA GLN A 145 -25.34 2.98 15.69
C GLN A 145 -24.75 3.29 14.31
N GLN A 146 -23.83 4.24 14.23
CA GLN A 146 -23.14 4.57 12.97
C GLN A 146 -22.26 3.41 12.48
N HIS A 147 -21.51 2.80 13.39
CA HIS A 147 -20.71 1.61 13.12
C HIS A 147 -21.56 0.49 12.52
N ASN A 148 -22.65 0.12 13.20
CA ASN A 148 -23.56 -0.94 12.74
C ASN A 148 -24.14 -0.63 11.35
N LYS A 149 -24.56 0.63 11.12
CA LYS A 149 -25.05 1.07 9.81
C LYS A 149 -23.99 0.86 8.72
N ILE A 150 -22.73 1.22 8.99
CA ILE A 150 -21.65 1.05 8.01
C ILE A 150 -21.34 -0.43 7.76
N VAL A 151 -21.37 -1.26 8.80
CA VAL A 151 -21.22 -2.72 8.69
C VAL A 151 -22.32 -3.30 7.79
N GLU A 152 -23.57 -2.88 7.98
CA GLU A 152 -24.71 -3.29 7.14
C GLU A 152 -24.55 -2.86 5.67
N LEU A 153 -23.94 -1.69 5.43
CA LEU A 153 -23.59 -1.19 4.10
C LEU A 153 -22.36 -1.88 3.48
N GLY A 154 -21.77 -2.86 4.18
CA GLY A 154 -20.62 -3.64 3.69
C GLY A 154 -19.26 -3.09 4.11
N GLY A 155 -19.18 -2.18 5.09
CA GLY A 155 -17.95 -1.67 5.68
C GLY A 155 -17.13 -0.76 4.76
N LEU A 156 -15.82 -0.66 4.98
CA LEU A 156 -14.95 0.21 4.17
C LEU A 156 -14.79 -0.32 2.73
N HIS A 157 -14.97 0.53 1.73
CA HIS A 157 -14.60 0.24 0.35
C HIS A 157 -13.25 0.87 0.00
N VAL A 158 -12.32 0.08 -0.48
CA VAL A 158 -10.98 0.51 -0.88
C VAL A 158 -10.86 0.49 -2.40
N ILE A 159 -10.49 1.62 -2.98
CA ILE A 159 -10.26 1.78 -4.41
C ILE A 159 -8.77 2.03 -4.65
N GLY A 160 -8.11 1.17 -5.40
CA GLY A 160 -6.81 1.49 -5.98
C GLY A 160 -7.01 2.09 -7.36
N THR A 161 -6.51 3.30 -7.62
CA THR A 161 -6.64 3.92 -8.95
C THR A 161 -5.63 3.40 -9.96
N GLU A 162 -4.60 2.70 -9.48
CA GLU A 162 -3.51 2.07 -10.22
C GLU A 162 -2.93 0.92 -9.38
N ARG A 163 -2.13 0.08 -10.01
CA ARG A 163 -1.32 -0.94 -9.33
C ARG A 163 0.05 -0.37 -8.98
N HIS A 164 0.57 -0.70 -7.80
CA HIS A 164 1.94 -0.35 -7.44
C HIS A 164 2.94 -1.35 -8.03
N GLU A 165 4.19 -0.94 -8.19
CA GLU A 165 5.24 -1.83 -8.69
C GLU A 165 5.43 -3.06 -7.80
N ALA A 166 5.24 -2.88 -6.49
CA ALA A 166 5.27 -3.96 -5.51
C ALA A 166 3.86 -4.34 -5.06
N ARG A 167 3.53 -5.63 -5.21
CA ARG A 167 2.27 -6.26 -4.75
C ARG A 167 2.07 -6.09 -3.25
N ARG A 168 3.17 -6.03 -2.48
CA ARG A 168 3.15 -5.72 -1.06
C ARG A 168 2.41 -4.42 -0.75
N ILE A 169 2.59 -3.37 -1.56
CA ILE A 169 1.97 -2.05 -1.33
C ILE A 169 0.47 -2.10 -1.64
N ASP A 170 0.08 -2.78 -2.72
CA ASP A 170 -1.32 -3.03 -3.04
C ASP A 170 -2.04 -3.76 -1.90
N ASN A 171 -1.40 -4.81 -1.34
CA ASN A 171 -1.96 -5.55 -0.21
C ASN A 171 -2.06 -4.71 1.07
N GLN A 172 -1.15 -3.75 1.28
CA GLN A 172 -1.25 -2.80 2.39
C GLN A 172 -2.45 -1.86 2.23
N LEU A 173 -2.73 -1.42 1.00
CA LEU A 173 -3.92 -0.63 0.70
C LEU A 173 -5.19 -1.45 0.94
N ARG A 174 -5.27 -2.68 0.40
CA ARG A 174 -6.41 -3.60 0.65
C ARG A 174 -6.63 -3.88 2.13
N GLY A 175 -5.55 -4.06 2.88
CA GLY A 175 -5.54 -4.32 4.32
C GLY A 175 -6.04 -3.17 5.19
N ARG A 176 -6.41 -2.03 4.60
CA ARG A 176 -7.14 -0.96 5.29
C ARG A 176 -8.60 -1.33 5.53
N ALA A 177 -9.19 -2.20 4.71
CA ALA A 177 -10.54 -2.73 4.91
C ALA A 177 -10.51 -4.14 5.54
N GLY A 178 -11.62 -4.49 6.20
CA GLY A 178 -11.86 -5.81 6.78
C GLY A 178 -11.02 -6.12 8.03
N ARG A 179 -10.74 -5.10 8.84
CA ARG A 179 -10.02 -5.27 10.12
C ARG A 179 -10.93 -5.89 11.16
N GLN A 180 -10.36 -6.72 12.05
CA GLN A 180 -11.12 -7.44 13.09
C GLN A 180 -12.36 -8.18 12.55
N GLY A 181 -12.29 -8.71 11.33
CA GLY A 181 -13.39 -9.45 10.70
C GLY A 181 -14.57 -8.59 10.26
N ASP A 182 -14.41 -7.27 10.22
CA ASP A 182 -15.40 -6.37 9.66
C ASP A 182 -15.66 -6.69 8.18
N PRO A 183 -16.88 -6.44 7.68
CA PRO A 183 -17.11 -6.44 6.24
C PRO A 183 -16.28 -5.35 5.59
N GLY A 184 -15.95 -5.55 4.33
CA GLY A 184 -15.17 -4.60 3.56
C GLY A 184 -14.99 -5.09 2.16
N SER A 185 -14.56 -4.21 1.27
CA SER A 185 -14.19 -4.65 -0.07
C SER A 185 -13.06 -3.83 -0.64
N SER A 186 -12.34 -4.42 -1.59
CA SER A 186 -11.34 -3.71 -2.36
C SER A 186 -11.54 -3.93 -3.86
N ARG A 187 -11.22 -2.93 -4.67
CA ARG A 187 -11.20 -3.01 -6.13
C ARG A 187 -10.09 -2.13 -6.69
N PHE A 188 -9.38 -2.61 -7.70
CA PHE A 188 -8.41 -1.81 -8.43
C PHE A 188 -8.96 -1.45 -9.80
N TYR A 189 -8.72 -0.21 -10.19
CA TYR A 189 -9.02 0.33 -11.51
C TYR A 189 -7.68 0.56 -12.19
N VAL A 190 -7.49 -0.01 -13.37
CA VAL A 190 -6.20 0.02 -14.08
C VAL A 190 -6.46 0.50 -15.49
N SER A 191 -5.59 1.34 -16.03
CA SER A 191 -5.61 1.75 -17.42
C SER A 191 -4.46 1.08 -18.17
N LEU A 192 -4.66 0.76 -19.45
CA LEU A 192 -3.56 0.34 -20.32
C LEU A 192 -2.48 1.43 -20.48
N GLY A 193 -2.82 2.69 -20.17
CA GLY A 193 -1.89 3.82 -20.12
C GLY A 193 -1.09 3.94 -18.82
N ASP A 194 -1.42 3.18 -17.77
CA ASP A 194 -0.69 3.25 -16.49
C ASP A 194 0.74 2.71 -16.65
N ASP A 195 1.67 3.16 -15.80
CA ASP A 195 3.10 2.89 -15.96
C ASP A 195 3.44 1.39 -15.97
N ILE A 196 2.79 0.59 -15.12
CA ILE A 196 2.98 -0.87 -15.11
C ILE A 196 2.45 -1.49 -16.41
N MET A 197 1.28 -1.07 -16.88
CA MET A 197 0.69 -1.65 -18.09
C MET A 197 1.50 -1.29 -19.33
N ARG A 198 1.96 -0.04 -19.43
CA ARG A 198 2.86 0.41 -20.50
C ARG A 198 4.15 -0.41 -20.56
N ARG A 199 4.75 -0.72 -19.41
CA ARG A 199 5.97 -1.55 -19.35
C ARG A 199 5.74 -3.01 -19.72
N PHE A 200 4.52 -3.54 -19.56
CA PHE A 200 4.24 -4.97 -19.68
C PHE A 200 3.20 -5.35 -20.76
N GLY A 201 3.26 -4.68 -21.90
CA GLY A 201 2.52 -5.09 -23.10
C GLY A 201 1.11 -4.52 -23.20
N GLY A 202 0.86 -3.37 -22.57
CA GLY A 202 -0.37 -2.59 -22.72
C GLY A 202 -0.76 -2.38 -24.18
N ASP A 203 0.21 -2.19 -25.08
CA ASP A 203 -0.04 -2.04 -26.53
C ASP A 203 -0.61 -3.31 -27.18
N ARG A 204 -0.16 -4.51 -26.75
CA ARG A 204 -0.70 -5.78 -27.26
C ARG A 204 -2.14 -6.00 -26.81
N ILE A 205 -2.43 -5.67 -25.55
CA ILE A 205 -3.78 -5.76 -24.99
C ILE A 205 -4.69 -4.73 -25.65
N LYS A 206 -4.19 -3.51 -25.86
CA LYS A 206 -4.90 -2.44 -26.55
C LYS A 206 -5.29 -2.84 -27.97
N GLY A 207 -4.37 -3.42 -28.74
CA GLY A 207 -4.66 -3.92 -30.10
C GLY A 207 -5.73 -5.02 -30.13
N LEU A 208 -5.75 -5.91 -29.13
CA LEU A 208 -6.82 -6.91 -28.97
C LEU A 208 -8.17 -6.28 -28.63
N MET A 209 -8.19 -5.24 -27.79
CA MET A 209 -9.41 -4.50 -27.45
C MET A 209 -10.01 -3.78 -28.66
N ASP A 210 -9.14 -3.10 -29.42
CA ASP A 210 -9.54 -2.39 -30.64
C ASP A 210 -10.09 -3.37 -31.69
N TRP A 211 -9.47 -4.55 -31.83
CA TRP A 211 -9.97 -5.61 -32.72
C TRP A 211 -11.32 -6.19 -32.28
N ALA A 212 -11.51 -6.37 -30.96
CA ALA A 212 -12.75 -6.91 -30.40
C ALA A 212 -13.91 -5.91 -30.39
N GLY A 213 -13.69 -4.64 -30.78
CA GLY A 213 -14.73 -3.61 -30.83
C GLY A 213 -15.28 -3.24 -29.46
N MET A 214 -14.48 -3.37 -28.39
CA MET A 214 -14.92 -2.99 -27.04
C MET A 214 -15.03 -1.46 -26.91
N ASP A 215 -16.13 -0.99 -26.32
CA ASP A 215 -16.31 0.44 -25.99
C ASP A 215 -15.29 0.88 -24.93
N GLU A 216 -14.83 2.13 -25.02
CA GLU A 216 -13.78 2.68 -24.15
C GLU A 216 -14.22 2.73 -22.67
N ASN A 217 -15.53 2.81 -22.42
CA ASN A 217 -16.10 2.83 -21.07
C ASN A 217 -16.37 1.43 -20.49
N THR A 218 -16.25 0.36 -21.28
CA THR A 218 -16.55 -1.00 -20.81
C THR A 218 -15.30 -1.63 -20.19
N PRO A 219 -15.28 -1.90 -18.87
CA PRO A 219 -14.12 -2.50 -18.23
C PRO A 219 -13.96 -3.96 -18.66
N ILE A 220 -12.71 -4.40 -18.78
CA ILE A 220 -12.39 -5.83 -18.82
C ILE A 220 -12.26 -6.32 -17.39
N GLU A 221 -13.15 -7.24 -17.01
CA GLU A 221 -13.06 -7.99 -15.77
C GLU A 221 -12.71 -9.45 -16.08
N ASN A 222 -11.43 -9.72 -16.35
CA ASN A 222 -10.96 -11.07 -16.65
C ASN A 222 -9.81 -11.49 -15.72
N ARG A 223 -9.99 -12.63 -15.05
CA ARG A 223 -9.00 -13.26 -14.17
C ARG A 223 -7.64 -13.49 -14.86
N LEU A 224 -7.62 -13.74 -16.16
CA LEU A 224 -6.38 -13.90 -16.94
C LEU A 224 -5.59 -12.60 -17.04
N VAL A 225 -6.28 -11.46 -17.18
CA VAL A 225 -5.62 -10.14 -17.22
C VAL A 225 -5.08 -9.79 -15.85
N SER A 226 -5.85 -9.99 -14.77
CA SER A 226 -5.36 -9.78 -13.40
C SER A 226 -4.12 -10.62 -13.10
N ARG A 227 -4.08 -11.90 -13.49
CA ARG A 227 -2.89 -12.75 -13.34
C ARG A 227 -1.68 -12.25 -14.13
N SER A 228 -1.92 -11.68 -15.32
CA SER A 228 -0.84 -11.13 -16.16
C SER A 228 -0.22 -9.89 -15.50
N ILE A 229 -1.04 -9.05 -14.86
CA ILE A 229 -0.58 -7.90 -14.06
C ILE A 229 0.21 -8.39 -12.85
N GLU A 230 -0.26 -9.41 -12.13
CA GLU A 230 0.48 -9.98 -10.99
C GLU A 230 1.86 -10.53 -11.45
N GLY A 231 1.91 -11.23 -12.58
CA GLY A 231 3.19 -11.70 -13.15
C GLY A 231 4.11 -10.58 -13.64
N ALA A 232 3.57 -9.40 -13.98
CA ALA A 232 4.36 -8.21 -14.24
C ALA A 232 4.96 -7.65 -12.94
N GLN A 233 4.16 -7.51 -11.88
CA GLN A 233 4.62 -7.04 -10.57
C GLN A 233 5.74 -7.93 -10.01
N THR A 234 5.58 -9.26 -10.04
CA THR A 234 6.61 -10.19 -9.56
C THR A 234 7.95 -10.05 -10.31
N ARG A 235 7.93 -9.74 -11.61
CA ARG A 235 9.15 -9.48 -12.38
C ARG A 235 9.82 -8.17 -11.97
N VAL A 236 9.05 -7.11 -11.72
CA VAL A 236 9.59 -5.84 -11.22
C VAL A 236 10.18 -6.01 -9.83
N GLU A 237 9.49 -6.74 -8.95
CA GLU A 237 9.98 -7.08 -7.61
C GLU A 237 11.29 -7.85 -7.67
N GLY A 238 11.40 -8.87 -8.53
CA GLY A 238 12.62 -9.64 -8.75
C GLY A 238 13.78 -8.76 -9.23
N TYR A 239 13.54 -7.88 -10.21
CA TYR A 239 14.53 -6.91 -10.66
C TYR A 239 15.02 -5.99 -9.53
N HIS A 240 14.10 -5.47 -8.70
CA HIS A 240 14.46 -4.66 -7.56
C HIS A 240 15.20 -5.44 -6.46
N PHE A 241 14.87 -6.72 -6.28
CA PHE A 241 15.57 -7.61 -5.37
C PHE A 241 17.02 -7.82 -5.80
N ASP A 242 17.27 -8.09 -7.09
CA ASP A 242 18.63 -8.27 -7.61
C ASP A 242 19.48 -7.00 -7.46
N MET A 243 18.90 -5.82 -7.72
CA MET A 243 19.59 -4.55 -7.45
C MET A 243 19.96 -4.38 -5.97
N ARG A 244 19.02 -4.68 -5.05
CA ARG A 244 19.28 -4.60 -3.61
C ARG A 244 20.34 -5.60 -3.17
N LYS A 245 20.29 -6.82 -3.70
CA LYS A 245 21.28 -7.86 -3.43
C LYS A 245 22.69 -7.39 -3.81
N HIS A 246 22.86 -6.83 -5.01
CA HIS A 246 24.15 -6.29 -5.43
C HIS A 246 24.64 -5.17 -4.50
N LEU A 247 23.77 -4.24 -4.09
CA LEU A 247 24.13 -3.19 -3.13
C LEU A 247 24.61 -3.77 -1.78
N VAL A 248 23.96 -4.84 -1.30
CA VAL A 248 24.38 -5.54 -0.08
C VAL A 248 25.74 -6.21 -0.27
N GLU A 249 25.98 -6.87 -1.40
CA GLU A 249 27.28 -7.49 -1.72
C GLU A 249 28.44 -6.46 -1.70
N TYR A 250 28.20 -5.23 -2.17
CA TYR A 250 29.17 -4.13 -2.06
C TYR A 250 29.34 -3.64 -0.62
N ASP A 251 28.25 -3.49 0.14
CA ASP A 251 28.31 -3.08 1.53
C ASP A 251 29.05 -4.11 2.40
N ASP A 252 28.91 -5.40 2.14
CA ASP A 252 29.58 -6.47 2.89
C ASP A 252 31.12 -6.32 2.88
N VAL A 253 31.70 -5.92 1.74
CA VAL A 253 33.14 -5.65 1.62
C VAL A 253 33.56 -4.48 2.51
N ILE A 254 32.80 -3.38 2.44
CA ILE A 254 33.08 -2.17 3.23
C ILE A 254 32.83 -2.43 4.72
N ASN A 255 31.79 -3.19 5.04
CA ASN A 255 31.45 -3.57 6.39
C ASN A 255 32.57 -4.42 7.01
N LYS A 256 33.18 -5.34 6.24
CA LYS A 256 34.32 -6.11 6.74
C LYS A 256 35.53 -5.25 7.07
N GLN A 257 35.82 -4.25 6.23
CA GLN A 257 36.87 -3.27 6.53
C GLN A 257 36.52 -2.44 7.78
N ARG A 258 35.27 -1.99 7.92
CA ARG A 258 34.80 -1.26 9.11
C ARG A 258 34.92 -2.10 10.37
N GLU A 259 34.60 -3.39 10.35
CA GLU A 259 34.76 -4.29 11.50
C GLU A 259 36.19 -4.30 12.02
N VAL A 260 37.18 -4.41 11.12
CA VAL A 260 38.61 -4.40 11.47
C VAL A 260 39.00 -3.05 12.06
N ILE A 261 38.72 -1.95 11.37
CA ILE A 261 39.11 -0.60 11.81
C ILE A 261 38.41 -0.21 13.12
N TYR A 262 37.12 -0.49 13.25
CA TYR A 262 36.37 -0.23 14.48
C TYR A 262 36.77 -1.18 15.62
N GLY A 263 37.25 -2.38 15.28
CA GLY A 263 37.90 -3.28 16.24
C GLY A 263 39.17 -2.67 16.81
N GLU A 264 40.10 -2.25 15.96
CA GLU A 264 41.35 -1.61 16.39
C GLU A 264 41.09 -0.30 17.15
N ARG A 265 40.20 0.55 16.64
CA ARG A 265 39.82 1.79 17.32
C ARG A 265 39.26 1.53 18.72
N ARG A 266 38.44 0.48 18.90
CA ARG A 266 37.92 0.12 20.22
C ARG A 266 39.00 -0.36 21.17
N LYS A 267 40.00 -1.12 20.69
CA LYS A 267 41.15 -1.54 21.51
C LYS A 267 41.94 -0.34 22.03
N ILE A 268 42.19 0.65 21.16
CA ILE A 268 42.90 1.89 21.52
C ILE A 268 42.09 2.70 22.54
N ILE A 269 40.80 2.95 22.26
CA ILE A 269 39.94 3.75 23.15
C ILE A 269 39.71 3.03 24.50
N GLY A 270 39.65 1.70 24.49
CA GLY A 270 39.47 0.88 25.69
C GLY A 270 40.68 0.82 26.62
N GLY A 271 41.79 1.49 26.29
CA GLY A 271 42.99 1.55 27.14
C GLY A 271 43.81 0.26 27.16
N ALA A 272 43.71 -0.57 26.12
CA ALA A 272 44.54 -1.77 26.00
C ALA A 272 46.03 -1.39 25.87
N ASP A 273 46.94 -2.16 26.47
CA ASP A 273 48.37 -1.99 26.23
C ASP A 273 48.72 -2.42 24.80
N LEU A 274 49.16 -1.45 24.00
CA LEU A 274 49.46 -1.63 22.57
C LEU A 274 50.94 -1.92 22.33
N LYS A 275 51.78 -1.99 23.37
CA LYS A 275 53.24 -2.14 23.23
C LYS A 275 53.63 -3.37 22.41
N SER A 276 52.98 -4.50 22.63
CA SER A 276 53.21 -5.73 21.85
C SER A 276 52.85 -5.56 20.38
N ASN A 277 51.74 -4.89 20.09
CA ASN A 277 51.28 -4.65 18.71
C ASN A 277 52.25 -3.71 17.98
N ILE A 278 52.72 -2.66 18.64
CA ILE A 278 53.69 -1.70 18.07
C ILE A 278 55.02 -2.38 17.79
N ILE A 279 55.54 -3.19 18.73
CA ILE A 279 56.79 -3.94 18.52
C ILE A 279 56.66 -4.92 17.36
N SER A 280 55.51 -5.60 17.23
CA SER A 280 55.23 -6.50 16.10
C SER A 280 55.24 -5.77 14.76
N LEU A 281 54.59 -4.61 14.66
CA LEU A 281 54.57 -3.80 13.44
C LEU A 281 55.97 -3.35 13.03
N VAL A 282 56.79 -2.92 13.99
CA VAL A 282 58.18 -2.49 13.73
C VAL A 282 59.07 -3.65 13.29
N SER A 283 58.77 -4.89 13.69
CA SER A 283 59.52 -6.08 13.25
C SER A 283 59.09 -6.65 11.90
N GLU A 284 57.91 -6.26 11.41
CA GLU A 284 57.38 -6.69 10.10
C GLU A 284 57.73 -5.70 8.96
N GLU A 285 58.19 -4.48 9.29
CA GLU A 285 58.83 -3.54 8.34
C GLU A 285 60.30 -3.88 8.07
#